data_AF-A0A523CDV9-F1
#
_entry.id   AF-A0A523CDV9-F1
#
_cell.length_a   1.000
_cell.length_b   1.000
_cell.length_c   1.000
_cell.angle_alpha   90.00
_cell.angle_beta   90.00
_cell.angle_gamma   90.00
#
_symmetry.space_group_name_H-M   'P 1'
#
loop_
_entity.id
_entity.type
_entity.pdbx_description
1 polymer ?
#
loop_
_entity_poly.entity_id
_entity_poly.type
_entity_poly.pdbx_seq_one_letter_code
_entity_poly.pdbx_strand_id
1 'polypeptide(L)' 'MAVTVEKIMHEAMGLPPALRAFVAEKLIESLDMPDNPLSAEWQEEIRRRCAEVDNSASQLRDADSVFKNAYASLT' A
#
# COMPACT_ATOMS: atom_id res chain seq x y z
N MET A 1 -24.72 7.10 22.49
CA MET A 1 -24.63 5.63 22.64
C MET A 1 -23.28 5.21 22.07
N ALA A 2 -22.47 4.49 22.83
CA ALA A 2 -21.23 3.93 22.30
C ALA A 2 -21.60 2.81 21.31
N VAL A 3 -21.24 2.97 20.05
CA VAL A 3 -21.32 1.90 19.07
C VAL A 3 -20.08 1.03 19.26
N THR A 4 -20.27 -0.28 19.44
CA THR A 4 -19.15 -1.21 19.61
C THR A 4 -18.65 -1.69 18.25
N VAL A 5 -17.37 -2.07 18.16
CA VAL A 5 -16.76 -2.60 16.93
C VAL A 5 -17.52 -3.84 16.46
N GLU A 6 -17.93 -4.70 17.39
CA GLU A 6 -18.69 -5.93 17.10
C GLU A 6 -20.02 -5.62 16.41
N LYS A 7 -20.70 -4.54 16.82
CA LYS A 7 -21.96 -4.12 16.20
C LYS A 7 -21.74 -3.63 14.77
N ILE A 8 -20.71 -2.81 14.53
CA ILE A 8 -20.37 -2.29 13.20
C ILE A 8 -20.03 -3.45 12.25
N MET A 9 -19.21 -4.39 12.71
CA MET A 9 -18.87 -5.57 11.91
C MET A 9 -20.12 -6.40 11.58
N HIS A 10 -20.98 -6.65 12.57
CA HIS A 10 -22.19 -7.43 12.35
C HIS A 10 -23.10 -6.79 11.30
N GLU A 11 -23.35 -5.48 11.41
CA GLU A 11 -24.18 -4.74 10.45
C GLU A 11 -23.54 -4.69 9.06
N ALA A 12 -22.23 -4.43 8.96
CA ALA A 12 -21.52 -4.40 7.68
C ALA A 12 -21.51 -5.77 6.98
N MET A 13 -21.37 -6.86 7.73
CA MET A 13 -21.41 -8.22 7.18
C MET A 13 -22.80 -8.60 6.65
N GLY A 14 -23.87 -8.04 7.23
CA GLY A 14 -25.25 -8.23 6.77
C GLY A 14 -25.59 -7.51 5.46
N LEU A 15 -24.74 -6.62 4.96
CA LEU A 15 -24.98 -5.89 3.73
C LEU A 15 -24.83 -6.78 2.47
N PRO A 16 -25.59 -6.49 1.40
CA PRO A 16 -25.32 -7.05 0.07
C PRO A 16 -23.89 -6.75 -0.39
N PRO A 17 -23.28 -7.59 -1.25
CA PRO A 17 -21.87 -7.47 -1.63
C PRO A 17 -21.45 -6.07 -2.11
N ALA A 18 -22.27 -5.41 -2.93
CA ALA A 18 -21.97 -4.06 -3.44
C ALA A 18 -21.93 -2.99 -2.35
N LEU A 19 -22.88 -3.02 -1.40
CA LEU A 19 -22.93 -2.07 -0.30
C LEU A 19 -21.81 -2.34 0.72
N ARG A 20 -21.48 -3.61 0.95
CA ARG A 20 -20.33 -3.99 1.78
C ARG A 20 -19.01 -3.52 1.17
N ALA A 21 -18.84 -3.64 -0.15
CA ALA A 21 -17.67 -3.11 -0.86
C ALA A 21 -17.55 -1.59 -0.71
N PHE A 22 -18.66 -0.86 -0.83
CA PHE A 22 -18.69 0.59 -0.60
C PHE A 22 -18.27 0.96 0.83
N VAL A 23 -18.77 0.24 1.85
CA VAL A 23 -18.35 0.47 3.25
C VAL A 23 -16.86 0.18 3.42
N ALA A 24 -16.35 -0.91 2.82
CA ALA A 24 -14.93 -1.24 2.88
C ALA A 24 -14.06 -0.15 2.24
N GLU A 25 -14.45 0.37 1.07
CA GLU A 25 -13.77 1.49 0.41
C GLU A 25 -13.73 2.72 1.31
N LYS A 26 -14.85 3.13 1.92
CA LYS A 26 -14.89 4.28 2.83
C LYS A 26 -14.03 4.11 4.07
N LEU A 27 -13.95 2.89 4.60
CA LEU A 27 -13.05 2.60 5.72
C LEU A 27 -11.58 2.70 5.28
N ILE A 28 -11.22 2.18 4.10
CA ILE A 28 -9.86 2.30 3.56
C ILE A 28 -9.49 3.77 3.32
N GLU A 29 -10.35 4.55 2.66
CA GLU A 29 -10.17 5.99 2.46
C GLU A 29 -9.96 6.73 3.79
N SER A 30 -10.69 6.35 4.85
CA SER A 30 -10.53 6.99 6.17
C SER A 30 -9.19 6.71 6.85
N LEU A 31 -8.51 5.64 6.44
CA LEU A 31 -7.17 5.28 6.92
C LEU A 31 -6.06 5.93 6.08
N ASP A 32 -6.40 6.47 4.92
CA ASP A 32 -5.51 7.19 4.00
C ASP A 32 -5.20 8.60 4.53
N MET A 33 -4.67 8.64 5.75
CA MET A 33 -4.14 9.83 6.38
C MET A 33 -2.81 10.18 5.72
N PRO A 34 -2.44 11.48 5.63
CA PRO A 34 -1.14 11.86 5.10
C PRO A 34 -0.04 11.10 5.81
N ASP A 35 0.79 10.41 5.02
CA ASP A 35 1.89 9.60 5.53
C ASP A 35 2.71 10.42 6.51
N ASN A 36 3.09 9.78 7.63
CA ASN A 36 4.13 10.34 8.47
C ASN A 36 5.38 10.56 7.60
N PRO A 37 6.10 11.67 7.78
CA PRO A 37 7.33 11.90 7.03
C PRO A 37 8.26 10.71 7.22
N LEU A 38 8.86 10.27 6.11
CA LEU A 38 9.88 9.21 6.15
C LEU A 38 10.97 9.56 7.17
N SER A 39 11.49 8.54 7.84
CA SER A 39 12.63 8.71 8.74
C SER A 39 13.83 9.29 7.98
N ALA A 40 14.72 9.98 8.68
CA ALA A 40 15.87 10.63 8.05
C ALA A 40 16.74 9.62 7.29
N GLU A 41 16.87 8.41 7.83
CA GLU A 41 17.63 7.30 7.24
C GLU A 41 17.02 6.86 5.91
N TRP A 42 15.69 6.74 5.84
CA TRP A 42 15.00 6.40 4.60
C TRP A 42 15.09 7.51 3.56
N GLN A 43 15.01 8.77 3.98
CA GLN A 43 15.19 9.90 3.06
C GLN A 43 16.61 9.94 2.47
N GLU A 44 17.63 9.68 3.29
CA GLU A 44 19.03 9.63 2.84
C GLU A 44 19.23 8.49 1.83
N GLU A 45 18.73 7.29 2.15
CA GLU A 45 18.84 6.12 1.27
C GLU A 45 18.14 6.34 -0.08
N ILE A 46 16.95 6.94 -0.08
CA ILE A 46 16.24 7.27 -1.33
C ILE A 46 17.07 8.24 -2.18
N ARG A 47 17.57 9.33 -1.59
CA ARG A 47 18.40 10.31 -2.31
C ARG A 47 19.67 9.66 -2.87
N ARG A 48 20.34 8.81 -2.09
CA ARG A 48 21.53 8.07 -2.52
C ARG A 48 21.22 7.19 -3.72
N ARG A 49 20.15 6.39 -3.66
CA ARG A 49 19.76 5.51 -4.77
C ARG A 49 19.36 6.27 -6.02
N CYS A 50 18.59 7.36 -5.89
CA CYS A 50 18.26 8.21 -7.02
C CYS A 50 19.54 8.72 -7.71
N ALA A 51 20.50 9.25 -6.94
CA ALA A 51 21.77 9.70 -7.48
C ALA A 51 22.57 8.56 -8.16
N GLU A 52 22.54 7.34 -7.62
CA GLU A 52 23.22 6.19 -8.25
C GLU A 52 22.57 5.76 -9.57
N VAL A 53 21.26 5.90 -9.70
CA VAL A 53 20.53 5.65 -10.95
C VAL A 53 20.84 6.76 -11.96
N ASP A 54 20.71 8.02 -11.56
CA ASP A 54 20.92 9.19 -12.42
C ASP A 54 22.35 9.26 -12.97
N ASN A 55 23.33 8.92 -12.13
CA ASN A 55 24.74 8.87 -12.51
C ASN A 55 25.15 7.56 -13.21
N SER A 56 24.20 6.66 -13.50
CA SER A 56 24.46 5.32 -14.07
C SER A 56 25.50 4.51 -13.27
N ALA A 57 25.61 4.77 -11.97
CA ALA A 57 26.52 4.08 -11.06
C ALA A 57 25.95 2.75 -10.54
N SER A 58 24.67 2.47 -10.82
CA SER A 58 23.98 1.23 -10.46
C SER A 58 23.59 0.41 -11.69
N GLN A 59 23.68 -0.92 -11.56
CA GLN A 59 23.18 -1.83 -12.59
C GLN A 59 21.65 -1.93 -12.49
N LEU A 60 20.95 -1.30 -13.42
CA LEU A 60 19.50 -1.38 -13.50
C LEU A 60 19.07 -2.75 -14.04
N ARG A 61 17.90 -3.20 -13.58
CA ARG A 61 17.25 -4.40 -14.10
C ARG A 61 16.02 -3.98 -14.88
N ASP A 62 15.81 -4.65 -16.01
CA ASP A 62 14.61 -4.49 -16.81
C ASP A 62 13.36 -4.81 -15.96
N ALA A 63 12.39 -3.90 -15.97
CA ALA A 63 11.22 -3.98 -15.10
C ALA A 63 10.35 -5.20 -15.45
N ASP A 64 10.13 -5.46 -16.74
CA ASP A 64 9.31 -6.58 -17.22
C ASP A 64 9.90 -7.92 -16.74
N SER A 65 11.22 -8.05 -16.82
CA SER A 65 11.95 -9.21 -16.33
C SER A 65 11.83 -9.39 -14.80
N VAL A 66 11.87 -8.29 -14.03
CA VAL A 66 11.69 -8.33 -12.58
C VAL A 66 10.27 -8.77 -12.22
N PHE A 67 9.24 -8.14 -12.81
CA PHE A 67 7.84 -8.46 -12.55
C PHE A 67 7.50 -9.90 -12.93
N LYS A 68 7.95 -10.36 -14.11
CA LYS A 68 7.76 -11.74 -14.55
C LYS A 68 8.27 -12.76 -13.52
N ASN A 69 9.47 -12.53 -12.99
CA ASN A 69 10.07 -13.42 -11.99
C ASN A 69 9.33 -13.37 -10.65
N ALA A 70 8.90 -12.19 -10.22
CA ALA A 70 8.12 -12.03 -8.99
C ALA A 70 6.78 -12.79 -9.08
N TYR A 71 6.03 -12.64 -10.18
CA TYR A 71 4.78 -13.36 -10.37
C TYR A 71 4.96 -14.88 -10.44
N ALA A 72 6.02 -15.35 -11.10
CA ALA A 72 6.33 -16.78 -11.16
C ALA A 72 6.62 -17.40 -9.78
N SER A 73 7.03 -16.60 -8.78
CA SER A 73 7.27 -17.08 -7.42
C SER A 73 6.01 -17.20 -6.55
N LEU A 74 4.85 -16.76 -7.04
CA LEU A 74 3.57 -16.83 -6.33
C LEU A 74 2.76 -18.10 -6.66
N THR A 75 3.24 -18.91 -7.60
CA THR A 75 2.62 -20.17 -8.07
C THR A 75 3.46 -21.37 -7.71
#